data_AF-A0A1G0B949-F1
#
_entry.id   AF-A0A1G0B949-F1
#
_cell.length_a   1.000
_cell.length_b   1.000
_cell.length_c   1.000
_cell.angle_alpha   90.00
_cell.angle_beta   90.00
_cell.angle_gamma   90.00
#
_symmetry.space_group_name_H-M   'P 1'
#
loop_
_entity.id
_entity.type
_entity.pdbx_description
1 polymer ?
#
loop_
_entity_poly.entity_id
_entity_poly.type
_entity_poly.pdbx_seq_one_letter_code
_entity_poly.pdbx_strand_id
1 'polypeptide(L)'
;MKSRSEAFFNEATKKLKSAKEELFKPAEDIVSYSVCKNAQFAIENFLKGFLTKNNIELQPNETIASLYDKCLSIDKNFTTIDLSTIGCKNHAIDSRYCSDINTVSSCFDTADSIDTYLRKNKIV
;
A
#
# COMPACT_ATOMS: atom_id res chain seq x y z
N MET A 1 3.10 24.96 1.69
CA MET A 1 4.01 23.78 1.78
C MET A 1 3.12 22.56 1.92
N LYS A 2 3.23 21.57 1.04
CA LYS A 2 2.55 20.28 1.26
C LYS A 2 3.23 19.58 2.44
N SER A 3 2.45 19.05 3.38
CA SER A 3 3.00 18.31 4.53
C SER A 3 3.68 17.02 4.05
N ARG A 4 4.62 16.47 4.84
CA ARG A 4 5.31 15.21 4.49
C ARG A 4 4.32 14.04 4.33
N SER A 5 3.24 14.03 5.10
CA SER A 5 2.15 13.06 4.96
C SER A 5 1.40 13.20 3.63
N GLU A 6 1.11 14.43 3.18
CA GLU A 6 0.52 14.65 1.85
C GLU A 6 1.42 14.17 0.71
N ALA A 7 2.74 14.31 0.84
CA ALA A 7 3.67 13.78 -0.17
C ALA A 7 3.54 12.25 -0.29
N PHE A 8 3.49 11.55 0.85
CA PHE A 8 3.24 10.11 0.88
C PHE A 8 1.88 9.74 0.28
N PHE A 9 0.78 10.41 0.66
CA PHE A 9 -0.55 10.10 0.11
C PHE A 9 -0.66 10.35 -1.40
N ASN A 10 -0.02 11.41 -1.90
CA ASN A 10 0.02 11.70 -3.34
C ASN A 10 0.78 10.61 -4.10
N GLU A 11 1.94 10.19 -3.60
CA GLU A 11 2.70 9.10 -4.23
C GLU A 11 1.94 7.77 -4.15
N ALA A 12 1.30 7.48 -3.01
CA ALA A 12 0.46 6.29 -2.85
C ALA A 12 -0.66 6.23 -3.90
N THR A 13 -1.40 7.34 -4.05
CA THR A 13 -2.49 7.46 -5.02
C THR A 13 -2.00 7.28 -6.46
N LYS A 14 -0.84 7.87 -6.79
CA LYS A 14 -0.21 7.72 -8.11
C LYS A 14 0.16 6.26 -8.38
N LYS A 15 0.76 5.58 -7.40
CA LYS A 15 1.16 4.17 -7.52
C LYS A 15 -0.05 3.25 -7.61
N LEU A 16 -1.09 3.48 -6.82
CA LEU A 16 -2.35 2.74 -6.91
C LEU A 16 -2.98 2.89 -8.31
N LYS A 17 -2.98 4.11 -8.85
CA LYS A 17 -3.45 4.36 -10.22
C LYS A 17 -2.64 3.58 -11.26
N SER A 18 -1.31 3.59 -11.18
CA SER A 18 -0.47 2.82 -12.10
C SER A 18 -0.69 1.31 -11.98
N ALA A 19 -0.88 0.78 -10.76
CA ALA A 19 -1.23 -0.63 -10.55
C ALA A 19 -2.58 -0.97 -11.19
N LYS A 20 -3.58 -0.10 -11.03
CA LYS A 20 -4.89 -0.24 -11.67
C LYS A 20 -4.80 -0.24 -13.19
N GLU A 21 -4.12 0.74 -13.78
CA GLU A 21 -3.98 0.84 -15.23
C GLU A 21 -3.30 -0.40 -15.83
N GLU A 22 -2.36 -1.00 -15.10
CA GLU A 22 -1.68 -2.23 -15.53
C GLU A 22 -2.55 -3.48 -15.34
N LEU A 23 -3.24 -3.62 -14.20
CA LEU A 23 -4.04 -4.81 -13.87
C LEU A 23 -5.27 -4.96 -14.77
N PHE A 24 -5.83 -3.85 -15.24
CA PHE A 24 -7.04 -3.82 -16.06
C PHE A 24 -6.76 -3.94 -17.57
N LYS A 25 -5.54 -4.31 -17.96
CA LYS A 25 -5.22 -4.71 -19.34
C LYS A 25 -5.76 -6.12 -19.66
N PRO A 26 -5.85 -6.49 -20.96
CA PRO A 26 -6.05 -7.88 -21.35
C PRO A 26 -5.04 -8.81 -20.66
N ALA A 27 -5.45 -10.04 -20.36
CA ALA A 27 -4.66 -10.96 -19.53
C ALA A 27 -3.26 -11.24 -20.11
N GLU A 28 -3.16 -11.29 -21.44
CA GLU A 28 -1.94 -11.45 -22.22
C GLU A 28 -0.96 -10.25 -22.10
N ASP A 29 -1.47 -9.08 -21.73
CA ASP A 29 -0.73 -7.81 -21.68
C ASP A 29 -0.38 -7.36 -20.26
N ILE A 30 -0.86 -8.08 -19.23
CA ILE A 30 -0.60 -7.74 -17.83
C ILE A 30 0.86 -7.98 -17.48
N VAL A 31 1.54 -6.94 -17.03
CA VAL A 31 2.87 -7.06 -16.43
C VAL A 31 2.73 -7.22 -14.91
N SER A 32 2.63 -8.47 -14.43
CA SER A 32 2.46 -8.82 -13.01
C SER A 32 3.45 -8.09 -12.08
N TYR A 33 4.71 -7.96 -12.50
CA TYR A 33 5.74 -7.23 -11.75
C TYR A 33 5.35 -5.77 -11.51
N SER A 34 4.84 -5.10 -12.55
CA SER A 34 4.45 -3.68 -12.50
C SER A 34 3.26 -3.48 -11.56
N VAL A 35 2.23 -4.32 -11.65
CA VAL A 35 1.09 -4.27 -10.73
C VAL A 35 1.57 -4.51 -9.29
N CYS A 36 2.36 -5.56 -9.06
CA CYS A 36 2.81 -5.94 -7.73
C CYS A 36 3.63 -4.83 -7.06
N LYS A 37 4.64 -4.30 -7.76
CA LYS A 37 5.49 -3.24 -7.22
C LYS A 37 4.71 -1.97 -6.96
N ASN A 38 3.88 -1.54 -7.90
CA ASN A 38 3.08 -0.34 -7.70
C ASN A 38 2.09 -0.51 -6.55
N ALA A 39 1.47 -1.68 -6.37
CA ALA A 39 0.61 -1.96 -5.22
C ALA A 39 1.38 -1.94 -3.89
N GLN A 40 2.56 -2.59 -3.82
CA GLN A 40 3.42 -2.56 -2.63
C GLN A 40 3.81 -1.13 -2.24
N PHE A 41 4.25 -0.33 -3.22
CA PHE A 41 4.58 1.08 -2.99
C PHE A 41 3.36 1.88 -2.56
N ALA A 42 2.18 1.64 -3.15
CA ALA A 42 0.95 2.32 -2.75
C ALA A 42 0.62 2.05 -1.27
N ILE A 43 0.60 0.77 -0.88
CA ILE A 43 0.35 0.35 0.50
C ILE A 43 1.32 1.03 1.46
N GLU A 44 2.62 0.94 1.18
CA GLU A 44 3.64 1.52 2.05
C GLU A 44 3.48 3.02 2.22
N ASN A 45 3.26 3.74 1.12
CA ASN A 45 3.11 5.19 1.15
C ASN A 45 1.81 5.59 1.87
N PHE A 46 0.71 4.84 1.73
CA PHE A 46 -0.50 5.10 2.51
C PHE A 46 -0.26 4.94 4.01
N LEU A 47 0.37 3.84 4.44
CA LEU A 47 0.68 3.60 5.85
C LEU A 47 1.66 4.67 6.39
N LYS A 48 2.75 4.96 5.67
CA LYS A 48 3.70 6.03 6.04
C LYS A 48 3.03 7.40 6.14
N GLY A 49 2.13 7.71 5.20
CA GLY A 49 1.35 8.95 5.23
C GLY A 49 0.47 9.04 6.47
N PHE A 50 -0.23 7.97 6.82
CA PHE A 50 -1.08 7.89 8.01
C PHE A 50 -0.26 8.06 9.30
N LEU A 51 0.83 7.31 9.44
CA LEU A 51 1.74 7.42 10.59
C LEU A 51 2.33 8.82 10.72
N THR A 52 2.80 9.39 9.62
CA THR A 52 3.36 10.75 9.59
C THR A 52 2.31 11.79 9.97
N LYS A 53 1.06 11.65 9.52
CA LYS A 53 -0.05 12.55 9.88
C LYS A 53 -0.37 12.50 11.39
N ASN A 54 -0.13 11.35 12.01
CA ASN A 54 -0.28 11.13 13.45
C ASN A 54 1.02 11.37 14.25
N ASN A 55 2.02 12.05 13.66
CA ASN A 55 3.30 12.37 14.29
C ASN A 55 4.11 11.15 14.75
N ILE A 56 3.91 9.99 14.12
CA ILE A 56 4.73 8.80 14.37
C ILE A 56 5.98 8.85 13.50
N GLU A 57 7.13 8.67 14.15
CA GLU A 57 8.42 8.63 13.47
C GLU A 57 8.60 7.31 12.69
N LEU A 58 8.98 7.46 11.43
CA LEU A 58 9.30 6.36 10.54
C LEU A 58 10.74 5.92 10.76
N GLN A 59 10.95 4.62 10.81
CA GLN A 59 12.27 4.03 10.98
C GLN A 59 12.84 3.59 9.63
N PRO A 60 14.17 3.54 9.48
CA PRO A 60 14.78 2.90 8.32
C PRO A 60 14.43 1.41 8.29
N ASN A 61 14.27 0.85 7.09
CA ASN A 61 14.01 -0.58 6.85
C ASN A 61 12.67 -1.11 7.39
N GLU A 62 11.68 -0.24 7.62
CA GLU A 62 10.34 -0.71 7.92
C GLU A 62 9.76 -1.52 6.76
N THR A 63 9.01 -2.56 7.13
CA THR A 63 8.29 -3.42 6.21
C THR A 63 6.81 -3.02 6.19
N ILE A 64 6.04 -3.52 5.21
CA ILE A 64 4.59 -3.30 5.18
C ILE A 64 3.95 -3.77 6.49
N ALA A 65 4.37 -4.94 6.99
CA ALA A 65 3.86 -5.49 8.24
C ALA A 65 4.15 -4.56 9.44
N SER A 66 5.40 -4.11 9.61
CA SER A 66 5.75 -3.26 10.75
C SER A 66 5.07 -1.88 10.69
N LEU A 67 4.88 -1.30 9.50
CA LEU A 67 4.12 -0.06 9.33
C LEU A 67 2.65 -0.25 9.67
N TYR A 68 2.07 -1.38 9.27
CA TYR A 68 0.68 -1.68 9.54
C TYR A 68 0.42 -1.92 11.03
N ASP A 69 1.32 -2.63 11.72
CA ASP A 69 1.22 -2.83 13.17
C ASP A 69 1.24 -1.50 13.93
N LYS A 70 2.03 -0.52 13.47
CA LYS A 70 1.99 0.85 13.98
C LYS A 70 0.67 1.56 13.66
N CYS A 71 0.07 1.33 12.48
CA CYS A 71 -1.25 1.90 12.18
C CYS A 71 -2.33 1.32 13.10
N LEU A 72 -2.29 0.01 13.36
CA LEU A 72 -3.17 -0.69 14.29
C LEU A 72 -3.04 -0.23 15.74
N SER A 73 -1.87 0.27 16.16
CA SER A 73 -1.70 0.81 17.52
C SER A 73 -2.38 2.17 17.69
N ILE A 74 -2.58 2.91 16.60
CA ILE A 74 -3.27 4.21 16.56
C ILE A 74 -4.77 4.03 16.33
N ASP A 75 -5.14 3.18 15.38
CA ASP A 75 -6.52 3.00 14.93
C ASP A 75 -6.82 1.52 14.68
N LYS A 76 -7.58 0.93 15.61
CA LYS A 76 -7.94 -0.49 15.58
C LYS A 76 -8.81 -0.86 14.39
N ASN A 77 -9.47 0.10 13.74
CA ASN A 77 -10.29 -0.20 12.56
C ASN A 77 -9.45 -0.59 11.34
N PHE A 78 -8.13 -0.37 11.37
CA PHE A 78 -7.24 -0.95 10.36
C PHE A 78 -7.37 -2.47 10.27
N THR A 79 -7.77 -3.17 11.35
CA THR A 79 -8.04 -4.63 11.34
C THR A 79 -9.05 -5.08 10.28
N THR A 80 -9.86 -4.15 9.74
CA THR A 80 -10.78 -4.43 8.62
C THR A 80 -10.06 -4.64 7.28
N ILE A 81 -8.78 -4.29 7.18
CA ILE A 81 -7.93 -4.46 6.01
C ILE A 81 -7.11 -5.74 6.18
N ASP A 82 -7.29 -6.70 5.26
CA ASP A 82 -6.55 -7.95 5.30
C ASP A 82 -5.20 -7.87 4.57
N LEU A 83 -4.09 -7.96 5.31
CA LEU A 83 -2.73 -8.08 4.75
C LEU A 83 -2.24 -9.53 4.61
N SER A 84 -3.05 -10.52 4.99
CA SER A 84 -2.67 -11.94 4.94
C SER A 84 -2.27 -12.35 3.52
N THR A 85 -2.95 -11.80 2.52
CA THR A 85 -2.75 -12.03 1.08
C THR A 85 -1.40 -11.52 0.56
N ILE A 86 -0.76 -10.59 1.26
CA ILE A 86 0.55 -10.05 0.89
C ILE A 86 1.64 -10.95 1.45
N GLY A 87 2.10 -11.92 0.66
CA GLY A 87 3.15 -12.86 1.06
C GLY A 87 4.51 -12.20 1.35
N CYS A 88 4.81 -11.06 0.70
CA CYS A 88 6.08 -10.35 0.85
C CYS A 88 6.10 -9.26 1.92
N LYS A 89 5.03 -9.11 2.72
CA LYS A 89 4.85 -7.98 3.66
C LYS A 89 5.95 -7.83 4.72
N ASN A 90 6.68 -8.90 5.02
CA ASN A 90 7.76 -8.93 6.02
C ASN A 90 9.15 -8.68 5.41
N HIS A 91 9.23 -8.33 4.14
CA HIS A 91 10.47 -8.07 3.44
C HIS A 91 10.54 -6.60 3.00
N ALA A 92 11.77 -6.11 2.77
CA ALA A 92 11.96 -4.81 2.14
C ALA A 92 11.25 -4.80 0.78
N ILE A 93 10.54 -3.72 0.46
CA ILE A 93 9.65 -3.66 -0.71
C ILE A 93 10.36 -4.00 -2.01
N ASP A 94 11.59 -3.55 -2.20
CA ASP A 94 12.32 -3.83 -3.43
C ASP A 94 12.96 -5.23 -3.49
N SER A 95 12.97 -5.98 -2.39
CA SER A 95 13.64 -7.29 -2.34
C SER A 95 12.83 -8.43 -2.96
N ARG A 96 11.50 -8.31 -3.08
CA ARG A 96 10.62 -9.41 -3.56
C ARG A 96 9.43 -8.90 -4.38
N TYR A 97 8.89 -9.74 -5.24
CA TYR A 97 7.64 -9.48 -5.96
C TYR A 97 6.87 -10.79 -6.18
N CYS A 98 5.58 -10.65 -6.45
CA CYS A 98 4.68 -11.74 -6.81
C CYS A 98 4.49 -11.74 -8.34
N SER A 99 4.45 -12.92 -8.95
CA SER A 99 4.25 -13.08 -10.40
C SER A 99 2.88 -13.63 -10.76
N ASP A 100 2.28 -14.42 -9.87
CA ASP A 100 0.94 -14.99 -10.04
C ASP A 100 -0.15 -13.91 -10.02
N ILE A 101 -1.07 -13.98 -10.98
CA ILE A 101 -2.06 -12.92 -11.21
C ILE A 101 -3.06 -12.79 -10.06
N ASN A 102 -3.45 -13.88 -9.41
CA ASN A 102 -4.37 -13.83 -8.27
C ASN A 102 -3.70 -13.16 -7.07
N THR A 103 -2.44 -13.51 -6.84
CA THR A 103 -1.62 -12.91 -5.77
C THR A 103 -1.38 -11.42 -6.02
N VAL A 104 -1.12 -11.05 -7.27
CA VAL A 104 -0.89 -9.67 -7.67
C VAL A 104 -2.17 -8.83 -7.61
N SER A 105 -3.31 -9.40 -8.00
CA SER A 105 -4.63 -8.78 -7.84
C SER A 105 -4.93 -8.54 -6.36
N SER A 106 -4.63 -9.52 -5.49
CA SER A 106 -4.82 -9.37 -4.05
C SER A 106 -3.95 -8.26 -3.44
N CYS A 107 -2.72 -8.06 -3.94
CA CYS A 107 -1.89 -6.92 -3.55
C CYS A 107 -2.56 -5.59 -3.92
N PHE A 108 -3.15 -5.50 -5.12
CA PHE A 108 -3.89 -4.32 -5.56
C PHE A 108 -5.15 -4.10 -4.71
N ASP A 109 -5.95 -5.13 -4.47
CA ASP A 109 -7.19 -5.03 -3.68
C ASP A 109 -6.91 -4.55 -2.26
N THR A 110 -5.78 -4.98 -1.68
CA THR A 110 -5.34 -4.51 -0.37
C THR A 110 -4.97 -3.03 -0.39
N ALA A 111 -4.25 -2.58 -1.42
CA ALA A 111 -3.92 -1.17 -1.62
C ALA A 111 -5.17 -0.30 -1.78
N ASP A 112 -6.15 -0.77 -2.56
CA ASP A 112 -7.43 -0.10 -2.79
C ASP A 112 -8.29 -0.06 -1.52
N SER A 113 -8.26 -1.13 -0.71
CA SER A 113 -8.93 -1.17 0.60
C SER A 113 -8.38 -0.13 1.57
N ILE A 114 -7.05 0.07 1.59
CA ILE A 114 -6.42 1.13 2.40
C ILE A 114 -6.85 2.52 1.89
N ASP A 115 -6.77 2.78 0.59
CA ASP A 115 -7.21 4.06 0.01
C ASP A 115 -8.69 4.36 0.36
N THR A 116 -9.56 3.37 0.16
CA THR A 116 -10.98 3.45 0.51
C THR A 116 -11.18 3.75 2.00
N TYR A 117 -10.44 3.06 2.87
CA TYR A 117 -10.49 3.30 4.32
C TYR A 117 -10.10 4.75 4.65
N LEU A 118 -8.97 5.23 4.11
CA LEU A 118 -8.47 6.57 4.38
C LEU A 118 -9.43 7.66 3.87
N ARG A 119 -10.03 7.48 2.69
CA ARG A 119 -11.01 8.42 2.12
C ARG A 119 -12.31 8.45 2.94
N LYS A 120 -12.84 7.29 3.31
CA LYS A 120 -14.06 7.19 4.14
C LYS A 120 -13.90 7.93 5.47
N ASN A 121 -12.70 7.88 6.05
CA ASN A 121 -12.36 8.56 7.29
C ASN A 121 -11.83 10.00 7.11
N LYS A 122 -11.91 10.56 5.89
CA LYS A 122 -11.45 11.93 5.54
C LYS A 122 -9.99 12.20 5.92
N ILE A 123 -9.15 11.16 5.83
CA ILE A 123 -7.71 11.26 6.07
C ILE A 123 -7.00 11.79 4.82
N VAL A 124 -7.47 11.36 3.63
CA VAL A 124 -6.99 11.75 2.30
C VAL A 124 -8.14 12.20 1.40
#